data_AF-A0A9P1A0N9-F1
#
_entry.id   AF-A0A9P1A0N9-F1
#
_cell.length_a   1.000
_cell.length_b   1.000
_cell.length_c   1.000
_cell.angle_alpha   90.00
_cell.angle_beta   90.00
_cell.angle_gamma   90.00
#
_symmetry.space_group_name_H-M   'P 1'
#
loop_
_entity.id
_entity.type
_entity.pdbx_description
1 polymer ?
#
loop_
_entity_poly.entity_id
_entity_poly.type
_entity_poly.pdbx_seq_one_letter_code
_entity_poly.pdbx_strand_id
1 'polypeptide(L)'
;MEASIMDGNGRRCGAVSGLTRVKNPVSLARLVVEKSPHSYLGFYGTEEFAKKQGVEMAENDYFVTKENKEMLKLAKEAKTIVFDYRIPLKK
;
A
#
# COMPACT_ATOMS: atom_id res chain seq x y z
N MET A 1 1.99 2.31 1.28
CA MET A 1 1.04 1.55 0.45
C MET A 1 -0.04 0.94 1.32
N GLU A 2 -1.20 0.67 0.73
CA GLU A 2 -2.36 0.05 1.38
C GLU A 2 -3.15 -0.78 0.37
N ALA A 3 -3.91 -1.76 0.86
CA ALA A 3 -4.76 -2.61 0.05
C ALA A 3 -5.86 -3.25 0.91
N SER A 4 -6.97 -3.61 0.27
CA SER A 4 -8.05 -4.40 0.88
C SER A 4 -8.57 -5.45 -0.10
N ILE A 5 -9.12 -6.53 0.46
CA ILE A 5 -9.77 -7.60 -0.29
C ILE A 5 -10.97 -8.12 0.51
N MET A 6 -12.04 -8.48 -0.19
CA MET A 6 -13.25 -9.05 0.40
C MET A 6 -13.77 -10.20 -0.46
N ASP A 7 -14.12 -11.30 0.18
CA ASP A 7 -14.87 -12.39 -0.43
C ASP A 7 -16.37 -12.15 -0.22
N GLY A 8 -17.12 -11.97 -1.32
CA GLY A 8 -18.55 -11.68 -1.29
C GLY A 8 -19.42 -12.85 -0.80
N ASN A 9 -18.96 -14.09 -0.94
CA ASN A 9 -19.73 -15.27 -0.53
C ASN A 9 -19.74 -15.44 0.98
N GLY A 10 -18.56 -15.40 1.62
CA GLY A 10 -18.41 -15.54 3.07
C GLY A 10 -18.39 -14.22 3.85
N ARG A 11 -18.41 -13.07 3.16
CA ARG A 11 -18.19 -11.72 3.73
C ARG A 11 -16.88 -11.59 4.53
N ARG A 12 -15.90 -12.45 4.25
CA ARG A 12 -14.58 -12.38 4.91
C ARG A 12 -13.76 -11.28 4.25
N CYS A 13 -13.10 -10.46 5.05
CA CYS A 13 -12.36 -9.30 4.57
C CYS A 13 -11.01 -9.14 5.26
N GLY A 14 -10.08 -8.52 4.54
CA GLY A 14 -8.71 -8.30 4.96
C GLY A 14 -8.19 -7.00 4.38
N ALA A 15 -7.50 -6.21 5.19
CA ALA A 15 -6.92 -4.94 4.80
C ALA A 15 -5.57 -4.72 5.46
N VAL A 16 -4.72 -3.93 4.80
CA VAL A 16 -3.38 -3.54 5.24
C VAL A 16 -3.11 -2.08 4.88
N SER A 17 -2.47 -1.33 5.77
CA SER A 17 -2.06 0.06 5.50
C SER A 17 -0.69 0.38 6.07
N GLY A 18 -0.08 1.45 5.57
CA GLY A 18 1.22 1.92 6.05
C GLY A 18 2.40 1.02 5.66
N LEU A 19 2.25 0.21 4.60
CA LEU A 19 3.31 -0.65 4.09
C LEU A 19 4.37 0.16 3.35
N THR A 20 5.64 -0.17 3.59
CA THR A 20 6.80 0.46 2.96
C THR A 20 7.70 -0.55 2.24
N ARG A 21 7.63 -1.84 2.60
CA ARG A 21 8.57 -2.86 2.09
C ARG A 21 7.91 -4.04 1.39
N VAL A 22 6.62 -4.26 1.57
CA VAL A 22 5.91 -5.42 1.01
C VAL A 22 5.67 -5.25 -0.49
N LYS A 23 6.15 -6.18 -1.33
CA LYS A 23 6.03 -6.06 -2.78
C LYS A 23 4.60 -6.10 -3.30
N ASN A 24 3.76 -6.94 -2.70
CA ASN A 24 2.39 -7.17 -3.14
C ASN A 24 1.39 -6.95 -1.98
N PRO A 25 0.98 -5.69 -1.71
CA PRO A 25 0.06 -5.38 -0.61
C PRO A 25 -1.26 -6.17 -0.62
N VAL A 26 -1.85 -6.42 -1.80
CA VAL A 26 -3.11 -7.17 -1.92
C VAL A 26 -2.97 -8.63 -1.49
N SER A 27 -1.83 -9.27 -1.77
CA SER A 27 -1.55 -10.63 -1.31
C SER A 27 -1.40 -10.68 0.20
N LEU A 28 -0.82 -9.64 0.82
CA LEU A 28 -0.78 -9.54 2.27
C LEU A 28 -2.16 -9.31 2.88
N ALA A 29 -3.00 -8.48 2.26
CA ALA A 29 -4.41 -8.30 2.67
C ALA A 29 -5.17 -9.65 2.64
N ARG A 30 -4.89 -10.50 1.64
CA ARG A 30 -5.46 -11.86 1.59
C ARG A 30 -4.98 -12.73 2.76
N LEU A 31 -3.72 -12.64 3.14
CA LEU A 31 -3.19 -13.37 4.31
C LEU A 31 -3.79 -12.88 5.63
N VAL A 32 -4.20 -11.61 5.72
CA VAL A 32 -4.99 -11.13 6.87
C VAL A 32 -6.32 -11.90 6.97
N VAL A 33 -7.01 -12.15 5.85
CA VAL A 33 -8.24 -12.97 5.83
C VAL A 33 -8.01 -14.40 6.30
N GLU A 34 -6.89 -15.00 5.88
CA GLU A 34 -6.64 -16.44 6.04
C GLU A 34 -5.92 -16.81 7.34
N LYS A 35 -5.12 -15.90 7.90
CA LYS A 35 -4.14 -16.21 8.95
C LYS A 35 -4.13 -15.21 10.11
N SER A 36 -5.16 -14.39 10.22
CA SER A 36 -5.35 -13.46 11.34
C SER A 36 -6.80 -13.54 11.83
N PRO A 37 -7.05 -13.38 13.13
CA PRO A 37 -8.41 -13.18 13.65
C PRO A 37 -8.93 -11.75 13.38
N HIS A 38 -8.09 -10.84 12.86
CA HIS A 38 -8.44 -9.45 12.59
C HIS A 38 -8.67 -9.21 11.10
N SER A 39 -9.48 -8.21 10.76
CA SER A 39 -9.76 -7.83 9.37
C SER A 39 -8.87 -6.71 8.82
N TYR A 40 -8.13 -5.99 9.68
CA TYR A 40 -7.29 -4.86 9.24
C TYR A 40 -6.07 -4.71 10.14
N LEU A 41 -4.88 -4.62 9.53
CA LEU A 41 -3.61 -4.30 10.19
C LEU A 41 -3.01 -3.01 9.60
N GLY A 42 -2.38 -2.19 10.45
CA GLY A 42 -1.72 -0.95 10.03
C GLY A 42 -0.25 -0.84 10.45
N PHE A 43 0.52 -0.12 9.65
CA PHE A 43 1.87 0.37 9.96
C PHE A 43 2.83 -0.74 10.42
N TYR A 44 3.62 -0.47 11.47
CA TYR A 44 4.68 -1.36 11.97
C TYR A 44 4.20 -2.79 12.25
N GLY A 45 3.01 -2.96 12.86
CA GLY A 45 2.46 -4.28 13.14
C GLY A 45 2.18 -5.11 11.88
N THR A 46 1.94 -4.45 10.75
CA THR A 46 1.68 -5.10 9.46
C THR A 46 2.97 -5.60 8.81
N GLU A 47 4.06 -4.84 8.93
CA GLU A 47 5.38 -5.26 8.43
C GLU A 47 5.90 -6.47 9.22
N GLU A 48 5.68 -6.51 10.54
CA GLU A 48 5.99 -7.70 11.36
C GLU A 48 5.13 -8.91 10.98
N PHE A 49 3.84 -8.69 10.68
CA PHE A 49 2.97 -9.73 10.13
C PHE A 49 3.49 -10.24 8.77
N ALA A 50 3.90 -9.33 7.88
CA ALA A 50 4.46 -9.68 6.57
C ALA A 50 5.72 -10.56 6.69
N LYS A 51 6.66 -10.21 7.58
CA LYS A 51 7.85 -11.02 7.86
C LYS A 51 7.49 -12.41 8.36
N LYS A 52 6.54 -12.52 9.31
CA LYS A 52 6.08 -13.81 9.84
C LYS A 52 5.43 -14.69 8.77
N GLN A 53 4.76 -14.08 7.78
CA GLN A 53 4.17 -14.80 6.66
C GLN A 53 5.15 -15.15 5.54
N GLY A 54 6.39 -14.65 5.58
CA GLY A 54 7.41 -14.95 4.59
C GLY A 54 7.11 -14.37 3.20
N VAL A 55 6.36 -13.26 3.12
CA VAL A 55 6.08 -12.62 1.83
C VAL A 55 7.32 -11.92 1.27
N GLU A 56 7.36 -11.73 -0.05
CA GLU A 56 8.46 -11.02 -0.68
C GLU A 56 8.49 -9.55 -0.27
N MET A 57 9.65 -9.12 0.22
CA MET A 57 9.92 -7.75 0.65
C MET A 57 11.01 -7.13 -0.21
N ALA A 58 10.93 -5.82 -0.41
CA ALA A 58 11.93 -5.00 -1.06
C ALA A 58 12.30 -3.81 -0.17
N GLU A 59 13.46 -3.21 -0.40
CA GLU A 59 13.77 -1.90 0.17
C GLU A 59 12.83 -0.85 -0.42
N ASN A 60 12.56 0.22 0.34
CA ASN A 60 11.53 1.19 -0.04
C ASN A 60 11.81 1.84 -1.42
N ASP A 61 13.08 2.04 -1.75
CA ASP A 61 13.52 2.60 -3.03
C ASP A 61 13.06 1.79 -4.25
N TYR A 62 12.78 0.49 -4.10
CA TYR A 62 12.22 -0.35 -5.15
C TYR A 62 10.88 0.18 -5.69
N PHE A 63 10.07 0.82 -4.83
CA PHE A 63 8.75 1.34 -5.20
C PHE A 63 8.79 2.77 -5.72
N VAL A 64 9.93 3.45 -5.64
CA VAL A 64 10.03 4.87 -5.96
C VAL A 64 10.53 5.06 -7.38
N THR A 65 9.64 5.52 -8.27
CA THR A 65 9.97 5.81 -9.67
C THR A 65 10.35 7.28 -9.87
N LYS A 66 11.05 7.60 -10.97
CA LYS A 66 11.44 8.99 -11.29
C LYS A 66 10.23 9.87 -11.52
N GLU A 67 9.24 9.34 -12.23
CA GLU A 67 7.98 10.00 -12.59
C GLU A 67 7.21 10.41 -11.32
N ASN A 68 7.11 9.50 -10.34
CA ASN A 68 6.45 9.80 -9.07
C ASN A 68 7.22 10.84 -8.23
N LYS A 69 8.55 10.89 -8.32
CA LYS A 69 9.36 11.94 -7.66
C LYS A 69 9.09 13.31 -8.28
N GLU A 70 8.98 13.40 -9.60
CA GLU A 70 8.64 14.65 -10.30
C GLU A 70 7.24 15.13 -9.96
N MET A 71 6.26 14.21 -9.93
CA MET A 71 4.89 14.51 -9.52
C MET A 71 4.83 15.05 -8.08
N LEU A 72 5.59 14.47 -7.15
CA LEU A 72 5.68 14.97 -5.78
C LEU A 72 6.29 16.38 -5.72
N LYS A 73 7.29 16.68 -6.57
CA LYS A 73 7.89 18.02 -6.65
C LYS A 73 6.83 19.06 -7.07
N LEU A 74 6.08 18.77 -8.15
CA LEU A 74 5.01 19.64 -8.63
C LEU A 74 3.91 19.83 -7.57
N ALA A 75 3.50 18.76 -6.88
CA ALA A 75 2.50 18.81 -5.82
C ALA A 75 2.94 19.71 -4.65
N LYS A 76 4.22 19.64 -4.25
CA LYS A 76 4.81 20.50 -3.21
C LYS A 76 4.84 21.97 -3.62
N GLU A 77 5.22 22.26 -4.86
CA GLU A 77 5.21 23.63 -5.41
C GLU A 77 3.79 24.21 -5.43
N ALA A 78 2.80 23.40 -5.82
CA ALA A 78 1.39 23.78 -5.87
C ALA A 78 0.67 23.76 -4.50
N LYS A 79 1.31 23.26 -3.44
CA LYS A 79 0.73 23.07 -2.09
C LYS A 79 -0.62 22.33 -2.12
N THR A 80 -0.74 21.33 -2.97
CA THR A 80 -1.99 20.57 -3.16
C THR A 80 -1.73 19.07 -3.20
N ILE A 81 -2.77 18.29 -2.99
CA ILE A 81 -2.75 16.84 -3.23
C ILE A 81 -3.03 16.62 -4.72
N VAL A 82 -2.09 15.99 -5.39
CA VAL A 82 -2.17 15.67 -6.82
C VAL A 82 -2.35 14.17 -6.98
N PHE A 83 -3.28 13.78 -7.84
CA PHE A 83 -3.49 12.39 -8.21
C PHE A 83 -2.77 12.11 -9.53
N ASP A 84 -2.35 10.87 -9.73
CA ASP A 84 -1.68 10.38 -10.94
C ASP A 84 -2.47 10.67 -12.23
N TYR A 85 -3.80 10.70 -12.17
CA TYR A 85 -4.68 11.09 -13.28
C TYR A 85 -5.08 12.58 -13.31
N ARG A 86 -4.53 13.43 -12.44
CA ARG A 86 -4.78 14.88 -12.40
C ARG A 86 -3.48 15.66 -12.45
N ILE A 87 -2.70 15.51 -13.52
CA ILE A 87 -1.51 16.34 -13.75
C ILE A 87 -1.97 17.78 -14.01
N PRO A 88 -1.59 18.79 -13.19
CA PRO A 88 -1.91 20.17 -13.47
C PRO A 88 -1.21 20.58 -14.77
N LEU A 89 -1.97 20.95 -15.80
CA LEU A 89 -1.41 21.54 -17.01
C LEU A 89 -0.66 22.82 -16.63
N LYS A 90 0.59 22.97 -17.07
CA LYS A 90 1.32 24.24 -16.94
C LYS A 90 0.50 25.33 -17.64
N LYS A 91 0.14 26.38 -16.91
CA LYS A 91 -0.38 27.62 -17.50
C LYS A 91 0.69 28.34 -18.28
#